data_AF-A0A9P0FQK8-F1
#
_entry.id   AF-A0A9P0FQK8-F1
#
_cell.length_a   1.000
_cell.length_b   1.000
_cell.length_c   1.000
_cell.angle_alpha   90.00
_cell.angle_beta   90.00
_cell.angle_gamma   90.00
#
_symmetry.space_group_name_H-M   'P 1'
#
loop_
_entity.id
_entity.type
_entity.pdbx_description
1 polymer ?
#
loop_
_entity_poly.entity_id
_entity_poly.type
_entity_poly.pdbx_seq_one_letter_code
_entity_poly.pdbx_strand_id
1 'polypeptide(L)'
;MERIKIFWNYLLICFFSSQIAFAAVLAVASAQLAGFAPYRQVPRPSAPAPRPQAVVSRVASSDQAASIIRYDNDVGPDGSYSYALETDNGIAAQAQGTPRDFGGNPPIVPVVAQGSFSWVAPDGQNIVINYVADENGYQPSGDAIPTPPPVPAQIARALEYLARIPQKK
;
A
#
# COMPACT_ATOMS: atom_id res chain seq x y z
N MET A 1 -40.74 -46.46 -25.53
CA MET A 1 -40.79 -45.57 -24.34
C MET A 1 -40.11 -46.16 -23.11
N GLU A 2 -39.11 -47.04 -23.24
CA GLU A 2 -38.36 -47.59 -22.09
C GLU A 2 -36.94 -47.03 -21.93
N ARG A 3 -36.39 -46.35 -22.95
CA ARG A 3 -35.03 -45.81 -22.90
C ARG A 3 -34.87 -44.46 -22.18
N ILE A 4 -35.99 -43.80 -21.83
CA ILE A 4 -35.98 -42.54 -21.05
C ILE A 4 -36.08 -42.80 -19.54
N LYS A 5 -36.62 -43.96 -19.12
CA LYS A 5 -36.75 -44.32 -17.70
C LYS A 5 -35.42 -44.71 -17.04
N ILE A 6 -34.46 -45.23 -17.82
CA ILE A 6 -33.14 -45.65 -17.31
C ILE A 6 -32.22 -44.43 -17.08
N PHE A 7 -32.36 -43.39 -17.90
CA PHE A 7 -31.53 -42.17 -17.79
C PHE A 7 -31.90 -41.33 -16.56
N TRP A 8 -33.17 -41.33 -16.15
CA TRP A 8 -33.62 -40.67 -14.92
C TRP A 8 -33.31 -41.47 -13.64
N ASN A 9 -33.14 -42.80 -13.73
CA ASN A 9 -32.82 -43.63 -12.57
C ASN A 9 -31.35 -43.52 -12.14
N TYR A 10 -30.42 -43.27 -13.09
CA TYR A 10 -29.00 -43.06 -12.77
C TYR A 10 -28.70 -41.63 -12.28
N LEU A 11 -29.44 -40.61 -12.75
CA LEU A 11 -29.27 -39.23 -12.30
C LEU A 11 -29.73 -39.01 -10.85
N LEU A 12 -30.71 -39.79 -10.37
CA LEU A 12 -31.17 -39.76 -8.98
C LEU A 12 -30.24 -40.52 -8.02
N ILE A 13 -29.54 -41.55 -8.51
CA ILE A 13 -28.61 -42.38 -7.72
C ILE A 13 -27.23 -41.72 -7.54
N CYS A 14 -26.78 -40.91 -8.51
CA CYS A 14 -25.50 -40.18 -8.40
C CYS A 14 -25.56 -38.92 -7.52
N PHE A 15 -26.74 -38.33 -7.30
CA PHE A 15 -26.88 -37.14 -6.43
C PHE A 15 -27.08 -37.50 -4.95
N PHE A 16 -27.50 -38.72 -4.64
CA PHE A 16 -27.75 -39.19 -3.26
C PHE A 16 -26.54 -39.87 -2.59
N SER A 17 -25.46 -40.15 -3.34
CA SER A 17 -24.23 -40.76 -2.83
C SER A 17 -23.18 -39.75 -2.34
N SER A 18 -23.40 -38.44 -2.51
CA SER A 18 -22.45 -37.39 -2.11
C SER A 18 -22.91 -36.53 -0.91
N GLN A 19 -23.92 -36.99 -0.15
CA GLN A 19 -24.43 -36.28 1.04
C GLN A 19 -24.45 -37.14 2.33
N ILE A 20 -23.91 -38.38 2.30
CA ILE A 20 -23.81 -39.26 3.47
C ILE A 20 -22.36 -39.25 3.99
N ALA A 21 -21.91 -38.10 4.45
CA ALA A 21 -20.72 -37.96 5.30
C ALA A 21 -20.90 -36.86 6.36
N PHE A 22 -22.14 -36.65 6.80
CA PHE A 22 -22.45 -35.85 7.98
C PHE A 22 -23.23 -36.70 8.98
N ALA A 23 -22.75 -36.67 10.23
CA ALA A 23 -23.35 -37.19 11.47
C ALA A 23 -23.18 -38.69 11.81
N ALA A 24 -22.16 -38.97 12.63
CA ALA A 24 -22.25 -39.97 13.71
C ALA A 24 -21.57 -39.42 14.98
N VAL A 25 -22.12 -39.78 16.13
CA VAL A 25 -22.29 -38.97 17.34
C VAL A 25 -21.53 -39.55 18.55
N LEU A 26 -20.84 -38.67 19.29
CA LEU A 26 -20.55 -38.61 20.75
C LEU A 26 -19.92 -39.78 21.56
N ALA A 27 -18.98 -39.34 22.43
CA ALA A 27 -18.61 -39.82 23.79
C ALA A 27 -17.44 -40.85 23.85
N VAL A 28 -16.43 -40.82 24.74
CA VAL A 28 -16.24 -40.26 26.11
C VAL A 28 -14.74 -39.97 26.39
N ALA A 29 -14.51 -38.90 27.16
CA ALA A 29 -13.40 -38.47 28.02
C ALA A 29 -12.15 -39.35 28.30
N SER A 30 -10.98 -38.72 28.38
CA SER A 30 -10.17 -38.64 29.62
C SER A 30 -9.15 -37.47 29.58
N ALA A 31 -8.70 -37.05 30.77
CA ALA A 31 -8.15 -35.74 31.12
C ALA A 31 -6.66 -35.45 30.79
N GLN A 32 -6.29 -34.19 31.08
CA GLN A 32 -4.96 -33.58 31.33
C GLN A 32 -4.33 -32.88 30.08
N LEU A 33 -3.95 -31.59 30.13
CA LEU A 33 -3.34 -30.80 31.19
C LEU A 33 -3.82 -29.34 31.24
N ALA A 34 -3.89 -28.83 32.45
CA ALA A 34 -4.12 -27.43 32.82
C ALA A 34 -3.04 -26.50 32.24
N GLY A 35 -3.44 -25.31 31.79
CA GLY A 35 -2.49 -24.29 31.34
C GLY A 35 -3.08 -22.99 30.80
N PHE A 36 -4.26 -22.55 31.24
CA PHE A 36 -4.74 -21.20 30.96
C PHE A 36 -5.33 -20.58 32.23
N ALA A 37 -4.55 -19.72 32.87
CA ALA A 37 -5.08 -18.83 33.90
C ALA A 37 -6.02 -17.81 33.23
N PRO A 38 -7.27 -17.63 33.68
CA PRO A 38 -8.09 -16.53 33.19
C PRO A 38 -7.44 -15.21 33.63
N TYR A 39 -7.20 -14.31 32.68
CA TYR A 39 -6.70 -12.97 32.97
C TYR A 39 -7.69 -12.26 33.89
N ARG A 40 -7.31 -12.03 35.16
CA ARG A 40 -8.06 -11.15 36.06
C ARG A 40 -7.94 -9.73 35.53
N GLN A 41 -9.04 -9.17 35.04
CA GLN A 41 -9.12 -7.74 34.78
C GLN A 41 -9.01 -7.01 36.12
N VAL A 42 -7.92 -6.28 36.33
CA VAL A 42 -7.84 -5.24 37.36
C VAL A 42 -8.61 -4.02 36.83
N PRO A 43 -9.58 -3.47 37.57
CA PRO A 43 -10.21 -2.21 37.19
C PRO A 43 -9.15 -1.11 37.14
N ARG A 44 -8.92 -0.51 35.97
CA ARG A 44 -8.01 0.63 35.79
C ARG A 44 -8.62 1.86 36.49
N PRO A 45 -7.97 2.46 37.50
CA PRO A 45 -8.43 3.71 38.08
C PRO A 45 -8.35 4.84 37.04
N SER A 46 -9.46 5.57 36.85
CA SER A 46 -9.52 6.76 36.02
C SER A 46 -9.11 7.99 36.82
N ALA A 47 -7.88 8.48 36.63
CA ALA A 47 -7.49 9.84 37.00
C ALA A 47 -6.65 10.44 35.86
N PRO A 48 -7.02 11.62 35.31
CA PRO A 48 -6.18 12.32 34.34
C PRO A 48 -5.07 13.10 35.05
N ALA A 49 -3.81 12.86 34.69
CA ALA A 49 -2.68 13.68 35.13
C ALA A 49 -2.67 15.02 34.38
N PRO A 50 -2.36 16.16 35.03
CA PRO A 50 -2.19 17.44 34.36
C PRO A 50 -0.88 17.44 33.55
N ARG A 51 -0.97 17.70 32.25
CA ARG A 51 0.20 17.82 31.36
C ARG A 51 0.77 19.24 31.44
N PRO A 52 2.10 19.43 31.55
CA PRO A 52 2.71 20.75 31.39
C PRO A 52 2.52 21.24 29.96
N GLN A 53 2.00 22.46 29.81
CA GLN A 53 1.79 23.12 28.53
C GLN A 53 3.14 23.60 27.98
N ALA A 54 3.57 23.01 26.86
CA ALA A 54 4.66 23.56 26.05
C ALA A 54 4.16 24.80 25.29
N VAL A 55 4.96 25.86 25.30
CA VAL A 55 4.69 27.17 24.70
C VAL A 55 4.45 27.03 23.19
N VAL A 56 3.32 27.56 22.74
CA VAL A 56 2.77 27.45 21.38
C VAL A 56 3.50 28.39 20.43
N SER A 57 4.26 27.84 19.48
CA SER A 57 4.63 28.55 18.24
C SER A 57 3.37 28.71 17.38
N ARG A 58 3.16 29.92 16.82
CA ARG A 58 2.00 30.28 15.97
C ARG A 58 2.00 29.56 14.62
N VAL A 59 1.74 28.26 14.63
CA VAL A 59 1.21 27.48 13.51
C VAL A 59 0.10 26.62 14.14
N ALA A 60 -0.93 26.22 13.39
CA ALA A 60 -1.99 25.33 13.87
C ALA A 60 -3.12 26.00 14.69
N SER A 61 -4.05 26.63 13.97
CA SER A 61 -5.47 26.46 14.34
C SER A 61 -6.28 25.76 13.24
N SER A 62 -5.85 25.80 11.97
CA SER A 62 -6.48 25.07 10.86
C SER A 62 -5.83 23.70 10.56
N ASP A 63 -4.49 23.60 10.48
CA ASP A 63 -3.84 22.35 10.03
C ASP A 63 -4.05 21.14 10.95
N GLN A 64 -4.08 21.36 12.27
CA GLN A 64 -4.36 20.27 13.22
C GLN A 64 -5.80 19.77 13.17
N ALA A 65 -6.71 20.56 12.60
CA ALA A 65 -8.13 20.24 12.47
C ALA A 65 -8.52 19.95 11.01
N ALA A 66 -7.54 19.73 10.14
CA ALA A 66 -7.78 19.50 8.72
C ALA A 66 -8.65 18.25 8.50
N SER A 67 -9.71 18.42 7.72
CA SER A 67 -10.68 17.41 7.32
C SER A 67 -10.40 16.95 5.90
N ILE A 68 -10.55 15.65 5.69
CA ILE A 68 -10.52 15.05 4.35
C ILE A 68 -11.77 15.51 3.59
N ILE A 69 -11.57 16.12 2.41
CA ILE A 69 -12.66 16.56 1.53
C ILE A 69 -12.88 15.60 0.36
N ARG A 70 -11.83 14.88 -0.04
CA ARG A 70 -11.91 13.82 -1.05
C ARG A 70 -11.03 12.66 -0.63
N TYR A 71 -11.59 11.46 -0.71
CA TYR A 71 -10.83 10.23 -0.60
C TYR A 71 -11.38 9.23 -1.61
N ASP A 72 -10.50 8.75 -2.48
CA ASP A 72 -10.77 7.75 -3.49
C ASP A 72 -9.74 6.64 -3.33
N ASN A 73 -10.18 5.39 -3.34
CA ASN A 73 -9.30 4.23 -3.27
C ASN A 73 -9.94 3.08 -4.02
N ASP A 74 -9.27 2.66 -5.10
CA ASP A 74 -9.70 1.58 -5.96
C ASP A 74 -8.58 0.55 -6.05
N VAL A 75 -8.94 -0.72 -5.92
CA VAL A 75 -8.01 -1.84 -6.02
C VAL A 75 -8.56 -2.84 -7.02
N GLY A 76 -7.85 -2.99 -8.13
CA GLY A 76 -8.20 -3.90 -9.19
C GLY A 76 -7.93 -5.36 -8.81
N PRO A 77 -8.72 -6.32 -9.34
CA PRO A 77 -8.50 -7.75 -9.12
C PRO A 77 -7.19 -8.26 -9.74
N ASP A 78 -6.61 -7.50 -10.66
CA ASP A 78 -5.30 -7.74 -11.28
C ASP A 78 -4.13 -7.35 -10.36
N GLY A 79 -4.38 -6.71 -9.21
CA GLY A 79 -3.35 -6.19 -8.32
C GLY A 79 -2.92 -4.76 -8.64
N SER A 80 -3.58 -4.11 -9.60
CA SER A 80 -3.47 -2.67 -9.78
C SER A 80 -4.17 -1.93 -8.64
N TYR A 81 -3.74 -0.72 -8.34
CA TYR A 81 -4.42 0.13 -7.38
C TYR A 81 -4.35 1.59 -7.80
N SER A 82 -5.29 2.37 -7.32
CA SER A 82 -5.22 3.83 -7.34
C SER A 82 -5.76 4.40 -6.04
N TYR A 83 -5.20 5.53 -5.61
CA TYR A 83 -5.74 6.31 -4.52
C TYR A 83 -5.59 7.79 -4.81
N ALA A 84 -6.53 8.57 -4.30
CA ALA A 84 -6.48 10.03 -4.27
C ALA A 84 -7.00 10.52 -2.92
N LEU A 85 -6.29 11.46 -2.33
CA LEU A 85 -6.60 12.10 -1.06
C LEU A 85 -6.50 13.61 -1.25
N GLU A 86 -7.49 14.33 -0.74
CA GLU A 86 -7.48 15.79 -0.68
C GLU A 86 -8.05 16.24 0.67
N THR A 87 -7.37 17.21 1.27
CA THR A 87 -7.69 17.76 2.59
C THR A 87 -7.99 19.25 2.45
N ASP A 88 -8.88 19.80 3.28
CA ASP A 88 -9.33 21.20 3.18
C ASP A 88 -8.19 22.23 3.36
N ASN A 89 -7.09 21.83 4.02
CA ASN A 89 -5.91 22.66 4.18
C ASN A 89 -4.96 22.65 2.98
N GLY A 90 -5.38 22.10 1.83
CA GLY A 90 -4.61 22.10 0.58
C GLY A 90 -3.57 20.99 0.45
N ILE A 91 -3.62 19.98 1.33
CA ILE A 91 -2.82 18.76 1.17
C ILE A 91 -3.53 17.83 0.19
N ALA A 92 -2.83 17.44 -0.88
CA ALA A 92 -3.31 16.46 -1.84
C ALA A 92 -2.25 15.38 -2.10
N ALA A 93 -2.70 14.13 -2.18
CA ALA A 93 -1.84 12.98 -2.46
C ALA A 93 -2.56 12.06 -3.45
N GLN A 94 -1.87 11.59 -4.48
CA GLN A 94 -2.40 10.59 -5.38
C GLN A 94 -1.31 9.61 -5.77
N ALA A 95 -1.67 8.35 -5.92
CA ALA A 95 -0.81 7.37 -6.57
C ALA A 95 -1.62 6.30 -7.27
N GLN A 96 -0.97 5.69 -8.24
CA GLN A 96 -1.45 4.51 -8.92
C GLN A 96 -0.30 3.51 -9.04
N GLY A 97 -0.63 2.22 -8.96
CA GLY A 97 0.30 1.15 -9.16
C GLY A 97 -0.25 0.09 -10.10
N THR A 98 0.63 -0.50 -10.90
CA THR A 98 0.29 -1.59 -11.80
C THR A 98 1.37 -2.66 -11.73
N PRO A 99 1.01 -3.95 -11.57
CA PRO A 99 1.96 -5.05 -11.69
C PRO A 99 2.61 -5.02 -13.08
N ARG A 100 3.94 -5.08 -13.12
CA ARG A 100 4.70 -5.19 -14.36
C ARG A 100 5.60 -6.42 -14.29
N ASP A 101 5.65 -7.19 -15.37
CA ASP A 101 6.57 -8.30 -15.49
C ASP A 101 7.98 -7.77 -15.81
N PHE A 102 8.93 -8.08 -14.93
CA PHE A 102 10.33 -7.70 -15.08
C PHE A 102 11.21 -8.87 -15.54
N GLY A 103 10.59 -9.97 -15.94
CA GLY A 103 11.25 -11.19 -16.36
C GLY A 103 11.77 -12.01 -15.18
N GLY A 104 12.63 -12.98 -15.48
CA GLY A 104 13.17 -13.95 -14.52
C GLY A 104 12.59 -15.36 -14.67
N ASN A 105 13.24 -16.33 -14.02
CA ASN A 105 12.74 -17.70 -13.91
C ASN A 105 12.88 -18.20 -12.45
N PRO A 106 11.81 -18.18 -11.64
CA PRO A 106 10.44 -17.79 -11.99
C PRO A 106 10.26 -16.28 -12.24
N PRO A 107 9.20 -15.85 -12.96
CA PRO A 107 8.93 -14.43 -13.25
C PRO A 107 8.76 -13.60 -11.97
N ILE A 108 9.35 -12.41 -11.97
CA ILE A 108 9.23 -11.43 -10.89
C ILE A 108 8.26 -10.34 -11.37
N VAL A 109 7.11 -10.22 -10.69
CA VAL A 109 6.04 -9.28 -11.06
C VAL A 109 5.75 -8.27 -9.93
N PRO A 110 6.67 -7.33 -9.62
CA PRO A 110 6.42 -6.26 -8.68
C PRO A 110 5.45 -5.22 -9.23
N VAL A 111 4.84 -4.48 -8.31
CA VAL A 111 3.95 -3.38 -8.61
C VAL A 111 4.78 -2.11 -8.79
N VAL A 112 4.76 -1.55 -9.99
CA VAL A 112 5.35 -0.25 -10.29
C VAL A 112 4.35 0.81 -9.85
N ALA A 113 4.80 1.78 -9.05
CA ALA A 113 3.94 2.84 -8.56
C ALA A 113 4.41 4.20 -9.07
N GLN A 114 3.47 5.09 -9.35
CA GLN A 114 3.74 6.49 -9.66
C GLN A 114 2.69 7.36 -8.99
N GLY A 115 3.08 8.57 -8.61
CA GLY A 115 2.16 9.45 -7.91
C GLY A 115 2.66 10.88 -7.79
N SER A 116 1.87 11.68 -7.09
CA SER A 116 2.22 13.04 -6.72
C SER A 116 1.70 13.37 -5.33
N PHE A 117 2.48 14.17 -4.60
CA PHE A 117 2.09 14.75 -3.32
C PHE A 117 2.27 16.26 -3.40
N SER A 118 1.28 17.01 -2.92
CA SER A 118 1.34 18.46 -2.86
C SER A 118 0.83 19.00 -1.54
N TRP A 119 1.43 20.10 -1.11
CA TRP A 119 1.01 20.82 0.09
C TRP A 119 1.34 22.30 -0.04
N VAL A 120 0.61 23.12 0.71
CA VAL A 120 0.88 24.55 0.85
C VAL A 120 1.91 24.75 1.95
N ALA A 121 3.07 25.30 1.60
CA ALA A 121 4.10 25.64 2.56
C ALA A 121 3.70 26.87 3.40
N PRO A 122 4.32 27.10 4.57
CA PRO A 122 3.99 28.23 5.44
C PRO A 122 4.19 29.62 4.80
N ASP A 123 4.95 29.69 3.70
CA ASP A 123 5.18 30.87 2.87
C ASP A 123 4.07 31.10 1.81
N GLY A 124 3.08 30.21 1.74
CA GLY A 124 1.98 30.25 0.78
C GLY A 124 2.30 29.62 -0.57
N GLN A 125 3.50 29.03 -0.76
CA GLN A 125 3.85 28.35 -2.00
C GLN A 125 3.24 26.95 -2.02
N ASN A 126 2.59 26.58 -3.13
CA ASN A 126 2.15 25.21 -3.35
C ASN A 126 3.35 24.38 -3.84
N ILE A 127 3.84 23.47 -3.00
CA ILE A 127 4.92 22.56 -3.33
C ILE A 127 4.30 21.30 -3.91
N VAL A 128 4.79 20.88 -5.08
CA VAL A 128 4.38 19.63 -5.74
C VAL A 128 5.60 18.74 -5.90
N ILE A 129 5.48 17.48 -5.50
CA ILE A 129 6.47 16.43 -5.71
C ILE A 129 5.82 15.31 -6.50
N ASN A 130 6.44 14.95 -7.61
CA ASN A 130 6.09 13.77 -8.40
C ASN A 130 7.06 12.65 -8.07
N TYR A 131 6.63 11.40 -8.20
CA TYR A 131 7.56 10.28 -8.00
C TYR A 131 7.21 9.10 -8.90
N VAL A 132 8.25 8.33 -9.22
CA VAL A 132 8.17 7.04 -9.88
C VAL A 132 8.92 6.02 -9.02
N ALA A 133 8.27 4.90 -8.71
CA ALA A 133 8.82 3.77 -8.00
C ALA A 133 8.82 2.56 -8.93
N ASP A 134 9.96 2.29 -9.54
CA ASP A 134 10.20 1.18 -10.46
C ASP A 134 11.43 0.36 -10.03
N GLU A 135 12.00 -0.46 -10.92
CA GLU A 135 13.19 -1.27 -10.66
C GLU A 135 14.39 -0.47 -10.18
N ASN A 136 14.49 0.80 -10.59
CA ASN A 136 15.58 1.67 -10.21
C ASN A 136 15.33 2.32 -8.84
N GLY A 137 14.27 1.93 -8.14
CA GLY A 137 13.88 2.41 -6.83
C GLY A 137 12.95 3.63 -6.89
N TYR A 138 12.90 4.36 -5.78
CA TYR A 138 12.07 5.56 -5.64
C TYR A 138 12.79 6.79 -6.20
N GLN A 139 12.19 7.40 -7.21
CA GLN A 139 12.73 8.54 -7.95
C GLN A 139 11.78 9.74 -7.80
N PRO A 140 11.98 10.61 -6.79
CA PRO A 140 11.19 11.83 -6.64
C PRO A 140 11.73 12.94 -7.54
N SER A 141 10.83 13.73 -8.11
CA SER A 141 11.12 14.95 -8.84
C SER A 141 10.22 16.08 -8.33
N GLY A 142 10.79 17.29 -8.26
CA GLY A 142 10.06 18.47 -7.81
C GLY A 142 11.02 19.59 -7.43
N ASP A 143 10.54 20.83 -7.47
CA ASP A 143 11.36 22.03 -7.21
C ASP A 143 11.86 22.10 -5.76
N ALA A 144 11.18 21.41 -4.84
CA ALA A 144 11.59 21.30 -3.45
C ALA A 144 12.66 20.22 -3.20
N ILE A 145 13.00 19.40 -4.21
CA ILE A 145 14.04 18.38 -4.08
C ILE A 145 15.41 19.03 -4.32
N PRO A 146 16.37 18.94 -3.38
CA PRO A 146 17.70 19.49 -3.58
C PRO A 146 18.37 18.87 -4.81
N THR A 147 18.64 19.69 -5.83
CA THR A 147 19.41 19.24 -6.99
C THR A 147 20.90 19.23 -6.67
N PRO A 148 21.66 18.22 -7.12
CA PRO A 148 23.11 18.24 -7.03
C PRO A 148 23.68 19.54 -7.65
N PRO A 149 24.79 20.07 -7.10
CA PRO A 149 25.43 21.24 -7.68
C PRO A 149 25.83 20.97 -9.15
N PRO A 150 25.81 22.00 -10.01
CA PRO A 150 26.19 21.84 -11.41
C PRO A 150 27.62 21.33 -11.53
N VAL A 151 27.86 20.51 -12.56
CA VAL A 151 29.19 19.94 -12.84
C VAL A 151 30.21 21.08 -12.99
N PRO A 152 31.38 21.02 -12.31
CA PRO A 152 32.42 22.02 -12.45
C PRO A 152 32.85 22.22 -13.90
N ALA A 153 33.06 23.47 -14.32
CA ALA A 153 33.41 23.82 -15.70
C ALA A 153 34.65 23.08 -16.24
N GLN A 154 35.57 22.71 -15.34
CA GLN A 154 36.76 21.92 -15.66
C GLN A 154 36.41 20.51 -16.15
N ILE A 155 35.41 19.86 -15.54
CA ILE A 155 34.96 18.52 -15.93
C ILE A 155 34.19 18.61 -17.26
N ALA A 156 33.35 19.63 -17.43
CA ALA A 156 32.66 19.86 -18.71
C ALA A 156 33.66 20.03 -19.87
N ARG A 157 34.71 20.86 -19.67
CA ARG A 157 35.79 21.02 -20.66
C ARG A 157 36.56 19.73 -20.90
N ALA A 158 36.82 18.94 -19.86
CA ALA A 158 37.49 17.65 -20.00
C ALA A 158 36.64 16.66 -20.82
N LEU A 159 35.32 16.64 -20.63
CA LEU A 159 34.40 15.82 -21.42
C LEU A 159 34.34 16.25 -22.89
N GLU A 160 34.29 17.56 -23.17
CA GLU A 160 34.42 18.08 -24.54
C GLU A 160 35.76 17.70 -25.18
N TYR A 161 36.85 17.75 -24.41
CA TYR A 161 38.14 17.25 -24.86
C TYR A 161 38.08 15.77 -25.20
N LEU A 162 37.55 14.92 -24.33
CA LEU A 162 37.44 13.48 -24.56
C LEU A 162 36.52 13.14 -25.75
N ALA A 163 35.49 13.95 -26.00
CA ALA A 163 34.57 13.76 -27.13
C ALA A 163 35.23 14.05 -28.49
N ARG A 164 36.22 14.96 -28.53
CA ARG A 164 36.90 15.35 -29.78
C ARG A 164 38.07 14.45 -30.17
N ILE A 165 38.56 13.62 -29.24
CA ILE A 165 39.62 12.65 -29.53
C ILE A 165 39.00 11.33 -30.01
N PRO A 166 39.50 10.73 -31.11
CA PRO A 166 39.05 9.43 -31.56
C PRO A 166 39.32 8.38 -30.47
N GLN A 167 38.27 7.71 -30.01
CA GLN A 167 38.40 6.59 -29.08
C GLN A 167 39.09 5.43 -29.82
N LYS A 168 40.31 5.10 -29.41
CA LYS A 168 41.06 4.00 -29.99
C LYS A 168 40.37 2.70 -29.54
N LYS A 169 39.58 2.11 -30.43
CA LYS A 169 38.96 0.80 -30.27
C LYS A 169 40.00 -0.31 -30.17
#